data_AF-A0A5Q4F8U0-F1
#
_entry.id   AF-A0A5Q4F8U0-F1
#
_cell.length_a   1.000
_cell.length_b   1.000
_cell.length_c   1.000
_cell.angle_alpha   90.00
_cell.angle_beta   90.00
_cell.angle_gamma   90.00
#
_symmetry.space_group_name_H-M   'P 1'
#
loop_
_entity.id
_entity.type
_entity.pdbx_description
1 polymer ?
#
loop_
_entity_poly.entity_id
_entity_poly.type
_entity_poly.pdbx_seq_one_letter_code
_entity_poly.pdbx_strand_id
1 'polypeptide(L)'
;MHGLGYQQPIEYAGFLCEVIIINEINFTGMNEEMTATKESESRRQFLRTAGSTALFATLGIGFYGCGSDTVTADISGDDAAPGARFSTVNANTEGVTISSGSVVLDLSTDALQFLNTQGSAILITGANVLAVNVGGQNIRAFTSVCTHQGCSIQWTFGEGQFTCTCHGSRFDTGGAVTRGPATRNLAEYSVSRGENIVTITIG
;
A
#
# COMPACT_ATOMS: atom_id res chain seq x y z
N MET A 1 -51.39 16.13 49.89
CA MET A 1 -50.06 16.72 50.12
C MET A 1 -49.19 16.25 48.94
N HIS A 2 -49.31 16.89 47.76
CA HIS A 2 -48.36 17.87 47.18
C HIS A 2 -46.91 17.34 47.15
N GLY A 3 -46.15 17.26 46.04
CA GLY A 3 -46.27 17.69 44.63
C GLY A 3 -45.18 16.95 43.80
N LEU A 4 -45.38 16.68 42.50
CA LEU A 4 -44.82 17.43 41.34
C LEU A 4 -43.32 17.73 41.46
N GLY A 5 -42.39 17.43 40.55
CA GLY A 5 -42.41 16.95 39.17
C GLY A 5 -41.05 17.27 38.51
N TYR A 6 -40.91 16.89 37.24
CA TYR A 6 -40.06 17.50 36.21
C TYR A 6 -38.59 17.02 35.98
N GLN A 7 -38.41 16.45 34.78
CA GLN A 7 -37.14 16.20 34.06
C GLN A 7 -36.46 17.52 33.67
N GLN A 8 -35.13 17.55 33.56
CA GLN A 8 -34.34 18.59 32.84
C GLN A 8 -32.99 17.99 32.35
N PRO A 9 -32.28 18.62 31.40
CA PRO A 9 -31.74 17.95 30.22
C PRO A 9 -30.20 17.77 30.15
N ILE A 10 -29.82 17.04 29.10
CA ILE A 10 -28.49 16.80 28.52
C ILE A 10 -27.81 18.11 28.06
N GLU A 11 -26.60 18.38 28.55
CA GLU A 11 -25.66 19.35 27.97
C GLU A 11 -24.25 18.77 27.78
N TYR A 12 -23.63 19.27 26.72
CA TYR A 12 -22.38 18.89 26.07
C TYR A 12 -21.14 19.03 26.96
N ALA A 13 -20.27 18.01 26.95
CA ALA A 13 -18.89 18.12 27.46
C ALA A 13 -17.92 18.48 26.32
N GLY A 14 -17.53 19.75 26.26
CA GLY A 14 -16.33 20.22 25.57
C GLY A 14 -15.25 20.53 26.60
N PHE A 15 -14.14 19.80 26.55
CA PHE A 15 -12.97 19.99 27.41
C PHE A 15 -12.20 21.24 26.97
N LEU A 16 -12.10 22.25 27.85
CA LEU A 16 -11.13 23.33 27.73
C LEU A 16 -10.02 23.16 28.77
N CYS A 17 -8.82 23.46 28.29
CA CYS A 17 -7.50 23.26 28.87
C CYS A 17 -7.29 24.09 30.15
N GLU A 18 -6.65 23.46 31.13
CA GLU A 18 -6.30 24.05 32.43
C GLU A 18 -5.01 24.89 32.34
N VAL A 19 -5.00 26.00 33.07
CA VAL A 19 -3.92 26.97 33.22
C VAL A 19 -3.18 26.68 34.52
N ILE A 20 -1.86 26.43 34.51
CA ILE A 20 -1.00 26.60 35.71
C ILE A 20 0.39 27.20 35.38
N ILE A 21 0.56 28.39 35.95
CA ILE A 21 1.66 29.24 36.44
C ILE A 21 3.06 28.63 36.71
N ILE A 22 4.13 29.34 36.28
CA ILE A 22 5.39 29.65 37.01
C ILE A 22 5.94 31.00 36.47
N ASN A 23 5.87 32.12 37.20
CA ASN A 23 6.80 32.72 38.17
C ASN A 23 8.20 33.15 37.64
N GLU A 24 8.56 34.40 37.97
CA GLU A 24 9.58 35.30 37.37
C GLU A 24 11.06 34.91 37.54
N ILE A 25 11.93 35.33 36.58
CA ILE A 25 13.19 36.06 36.87
C ILE A 25 13.56 37.00 35.69
N ASN A 26 14.00 38.21 36.03
CA ASN A 26 14.22 39.39 35.19
C ASN A 26 15.65 39.44 34.63
N PHE A 27 15.87 39.79 33.35
CA PHE A 27 17.17 40.31 32.88
C PHE A 27 17.00 41.24 31.66
N THR A 28 17.62 42.41 31.79
CA THR A 28 17.62 43.56 30.88
C THR A 28 18.32 43.31 29.55
N GLY A 29 17.79 43.93 28.49
CA GLY A 29 18.62 44.63 27.50
C GLY A 29 18.48 44.20 26.04
N MET A 30 18.24 45.21 25.20
CA MET A 30 18.70 45.35 23.80
C MET A 30 18.14 44.29 22.83
N ASN A 31 17.11 44.60 22.04
CA ASN A 31 17.08 45.33 20.76
C ASN A 31 16.78 44.34 19.62
N GLU A 32 15.77 44.72 18.82
CA GLU A 32 15.36 44.13 17.53
C GLU A 32 14.81 42.70 17.55
N GLU A 33 13.47 42.54 17.54
CA GLU A 33 12.84 41.64 16.57
C GLU A 33 11.38 42.01 16.29
N MET A 34 11.03 41.80 15.03
CA MET A 34 9.92 42.31 14.24
C MET A 34 8.55 41.78 14.70
N THR A 35 7.70 42.65 15.25
CA THR A 35 6.25 42.39 15.34
C THR A 35 5.51 42.95 14.14
N ALA A 36 4.53 42.16 13.69
CA ALA A 36 3.32 42.56 13.00
C ALA A 36 3.40 42.76 11.48
N THR A 37 3.11 41.71 10.72
CA THR A 37 2.43 41.85 9.43
C THR A 37 0.92 41.70 9.64
N LYS A 38 0.25 42.85 9.77
CA LYS A 38 -1.18 43.01 9.56
C LYS A 38 -1.41 43.23 8.07
N GLU A 39 -2.32 42.42 7.53
CA GLU A 39 -3.17 42.58 6.35
C GLU A 39 -2.69 43.39 5.11
N SER A 40 -2.81 42.70 3.97
CA SER A 40 -3.31 43.21 2.70
C SER A 40 -2.60 44.43 2.09
N GLU A 41 -1.41 44.23 1.52
CA GLU A 41 -0.98 44.92 0.28
C GLU A 41 0.35 44.39 -0.32
N SER A 42 1.04 43.46 0.33
CA SER A 42 2.30 42.86 -0.20
C SER A 42 2.08 41.60 -1.05
N ARG A 43 1.21 41.66 -2.05
CA ARG A 43 1.15 40.60 -3.07
C ARG A 43 1.24 41.13 -4.50
N ARG A 44 1.00 42.42 -4.70
CA ARG A 44 0.87 42.99 -6.06
C ARG A 44 2.01 43.94 -6.44
N GLN A 45 2.89 44.35 -5.52
CA GLN A 45 3.90 45.39 -5.78
C GLN A 45 5.37 45.00 -5.50
N PHE A 46 5.66 43.87 -4.85
CA PHE A 46 7.01 43.28 -4.83
C PHE A 46 7.35 42.50 -6.13
N LEU A 47 6.32 42.19 -6.93
CA LEU A 47 6.43 41.71 -8.31
C LEU A 47 7.06 42.70 -9.30
N ARG A 48 7.83 43.70 -8.84
CA ARG A 48 8.54 44.58 -9.76
C ARG A 48 9.96 44.84 -9.26
N THR A 49 10.91 44.17 -9.91
CA THR A 49 11.77 44.97 -10.79
C THR A 49 12.69 45.99 -10.08
N ALA A 50 13.18 45.69 -8.87
CA ALA A 50 14.34 46.38 -8.28
C ALA A 50 15.01 45.43 -7.27
N GLY A 51 16.26 45.00 -7.37
CA GLY A 51 17.37 45.51 -8.15
C GLY A 51 18.08 44.42 -8.95
N SER A 52 18.21 44.71 -10.23
CA SER A 52 19.09 44.07 -11.18
C SER A 52 20.57 44.12 -10.75
N THR A 53 21.32 43.09 -11.18
CA THR A 53 22.73 43.08 -11.61
C THR A 53 23.86 43.33 -10.61
N ALA A 54 24.60 42.25 -10.29
CA ALA A 54 26.07 42.25 -10.27
C ALA A 54 26.62 40.85 -10.61
N LEU A 55 26.99 40.69 -11.89
CA LEU A 55 28.06 39.88 -12.49
C LEU A 55 28.66 38.71 -11.67
N PHE A 56 28.57 37.49 -12.20
CA PHE A 56 29.75 36.69 -12.58
C PHE A 56 29.37 35.74 -13.72
N ALA A 57 29.92 36.00 -14.90
CA ALA A 57 29.98 35.03 -15.98
C ALA A 57 30.97 33.93 -15.60
N THR A 58 30.65 32.66 -15.92
CA THR A 58 31.55 31.75 -16.65
C THR A 58 30.92 30.36 -16.85
N LEU A 59 30.97 29.92 -18.11
CA LEU A 59 31.12 28.54 -18.60
C LEU A 59 29.97 27.53 -18.41
N GLY A 60 29.17 27.41 -19.47
CA GLY A 60 29.02 26.17 -20.25
C GLY A 60 28.24 24.99 -19.64
N ILE A 61 27.06 24.71 -20.23
CA ILE A 61 26.69 23.48 -20.96
C ILE A 61 25.18 23.52 -21.16
N GLY A 62 24.74 23.36 -22.41
CA GLY A 62 23.33 23.34 -22.76
C GLY A 62 22.62 22.10 -22.23
N PHE A 63 21.39 22.29 -21.75
CA PHE A 63 20.40 21.22 -21.69
C PHE A 63 19.11 21.74 -22.31
N TYR A 64 18.91 21.39 -23.57
CA TYR A 64 17.56 21.23 -24.09
C TYR A 64 16.96 19.99 -23.42
N GLY A 65 15.88 20.17 -22.68
CA GLY A 65 15.19 19.09 -21.98
C GLY A 65 13.83 19.55 -21.51
N CYS A 66 12.94 19.83 -22.47
CA CYS A 66 11.50 19.82 -22.21
C CYS A 66 11.08 18.36 -22.09
N GLY A 67 10.78 17.92 -20.86
CA GLY A 67 10.22 16.61 -20.57
C GLY A 67 9.10 16.82 -19.58
N SER A 68 7.87 16.91 -20.09
CA SER A 68 6.64 16.82 -19.32
C SER A 68 6.59 15.44 -18.65
N ASP A 69 6.61 15.42 -17.32
CA ASP A 69 6.31 14.23 -16.52
C ASP A 69 4.91 13.74 -16.89
N THR A 70 4.88 12.78 -17.79
CA THR A 70 3.69 11.94 -17.99
C THR A 70 3.74 10.96 -16.85
N VAL A 71 2.83 11.08 -15.89
CA VAL A 71 2.63 10.08 -14.84
C VAL A 71 2.17 8.79 -15.52
N THR A 72 3.11 7.98 -16.00
CA THR A 72 2.88 6.55 -16.18
C THR A 72 2.97 5.97 -14.78
N ALA A 73 1.83 5.59 -14.22
CA ALA A 73 1.78 4.80 -13.01
C ALA A 73 2.52 3.48 -13.26
N ASP A 74 3.77 3.40 -12.83
CA ASP A 74 4.44 2.14 -12.64
C ASP A 74 3.97 1.60 -11.29
N ILE A 75 3.20 0.51 -11.33
CA ILE A 75 2.99 -0.32 -10.14
C ILE A 75 4.25 -1.18 -10.01
N SER A 76 5.35 -0.53 -9.69
CA SER A 76 6.53 -1.17 -9.14
C SER A 76 6.31 -1.15 -7.63
N GLY A 77 5.81 -2.26 -7.08
CA GLY A 77 5.68 -2.40 -5.63
C GLY A 77 7.06 -2.54 -5.00
N ASP A 78 7.71 -1.44 -4.67
CA ASP A 78 8.95 -1.40 -3.87
C ASP A 78 8.70 -1.05 -2.39
N ASP A 79 7.46 -0.76 -2.00
CA ASP A 79 7.03 -0.65 -0.59
C ASP A 79 6.65 -2.01 0.04
N ALA A 80 7.22 -3.11 -0.45
CA ALA A 80 7.05 -4.40 0.19
C ALA A 80 7.76 -4.39 1.55
N ALA A 81 6.97 -4.31 2.63
CA ALA A 81 7.47 -4.43 3.99
C ALA A 81 8.40 -5.67 4.12
N PRO A 82 9.54 -5.54 4.83
CA PRO A 82 10.52 -6.62 4.94
C PRO A 82 9.87 -7.86 5.55
N GLY A 83 9.63 -8.87 4.72
CA GLY A 83 9.04 -10.17 5.12
C GLY A 83 7.94 -10.71 4.22
N ALA A 84 7.26 -9.87 3.43
CA ALA A 84 6.23 -10.34 2.49
C ALA A 84 6.85 -10.68 1.12
N ARG A 85 7.09 -11.97 0.85
CA ARG A 85 7.47 -12.45 -0.49
C ARG A 85 6.23 -12.71 -1.34
N PHE A 86 5.54 -11.64 -1.71
CA PHE A 86 4.36 -11.70 -2.59
C PHE A 86 4.66 -11.03 -3.93
N SER A 87 4.37 -11.72 -5.03
CA SER A 87 4.50 -11.17 -6.38
C SER A 87 3.25 -11.39 -7.21
N THR A 88 3.01 -10.52 -8.18
CA THR A 88 1.94 -10.68 -9.17
C THR A 88 2.55 -10.89 -10.54
N VAL A 89 2.13 -11.94 -11.24
CA VAL A 89 2.63 -12.32 -12.56
C VAL A 89 1.49 -12.57 -13.54
N ASN A 90 1.81 -12.61 -14.83
CA ASN A 90 0.86 -12.86 -15.90
C ASN A 90 1.48 -13.73 -17.01
N ALA A 91 0.76 -13.92 -18.12
CA ALA A 91 1.21 -14.75 -19.24
C ALA A 91 2.48 -14.25 -19.95
N ASN A 92 2.87 -12.98 -19.74
CA ASN A 92 4.07 -12.38 -20.30
C ASN A 92 5.29 -12.48 -19.37
N THR A 93 5.11 -12.99 -18.15
CA THR A 93 6.22 -13.20 -17.21
C THR A 93 7.02 -14.43 -17.61
N GLU A 94 8.34 -14.30 -17.67
CA GLU A 94 9.23 -15.40 -17.99
C GLU A 94 9.04 -16.58 -17.03
N GLY A 95 8.96 -17.79 -17.59
CA GLY A 95 8.70 -19.02 -16.85
C GLY A 95 7.23 -19.25 -16.49
N VAL A 96 6.30 -18.37 -16.87
CA VAL A 96 4.86 -18.59 -16.71
C VAL A 96 4.26 -19.06 -18.04
N THR A 97 3.67 -20.25 -18.05
CA THR A 97 2.87 -20.76 -19.18
C THR A 97 1.44 -20.99 -18.73
N ILE A 98 0.48 -20.31 -19.35
CA ILE A 98 -0.95 -20.45 -19.08
C ILE A 98 -1.59 -21.17 -20.27
N SER A 99 -2.26 -22.29 -20.01
CA SER A 99 -2.97 -23.09 -21.00
C SER A 99 -4.41 -23.33 -20.54
N SER A 100 -5.27 -23.82 -21.44
CA SER A 100 -6.64 -24.19 -21.07
C SER A 100 -6.61 -25.34 -20.05
N GLY A 101 -6.87 -25.03 -18.78
CA GLY A 101 -6.95 -26.02 -17.70
C GLY A 101 -5.67 -26.20 -16.89
N SER A 102 -4.58 -25.50 -17.20
CA SER A 102 -3.36 -25.57 -16.39
C SER A 102 -2.49 -24.32 -16.43
N VAL A 103 -1.77 -24.10 -15.34
CA VAL A 103 -0.66 -23.15 -15.26
C VAL A 103 0.62 -23.91 -14.96
N VAL A 104 1.68 -23.63 -15.72
CA VAL A 104 3.02 -24.16 -15.47
C VAL A 104 3.94 -23.01 -15.08
N LEU A 105 4.67 -23.19 -13.98
CA LEU A 105 5.66 -22.25 -13.47
C LEU A 105 7.04 -22.91 -13.52
N ASP A 106 7.99 -22.25 -14.16
CA ASP A 106 9.40 -22.60 -14.14
C ASP A 106 10.14 -21.77 -13.08
N LEU A 107 10.47 -22.41 -11.97
CA LEU A 107 11.11 -21.81 -10.81
C LEU A 107 12.62 -21.64 -10.96
N SER A 108 13.18 -22.01 -12.11
CA SER A 108 14.58 -21.69 -12.43
C SER A 108 14.76 -20.25 -12.91
N THR A 109 13.67 -19.55 -13.25
CA THR A 109 13.72 -18.16 -13.69
C THR A 109 13.87 -17.21 -12.51
N ASP A 110 14.56 -16.08 -12.73
CA ASP A 110 14.74 -15.05 -11.69
C ASP A 110 13.41 -14.50 -11.17
N ALA A 111 12.41 -14.44 -12.06
CA ALA A 111 11.07 -13.96 -11.73
C ALA A 111 10.31 -14.89 -10.76
N LEU A 112 10.61 -16.20 -10.75
CA LEU A 112 9.82 -17.21 -10.05
C LEU A 112 10.60 -17.99 -8.98
N GLN A 113 11.94 -17.92 -8.96
CA GLN A 113 12.77 -18.64 -8.00
C GLN A 113 12.43 -18.33 -6.53
N PHE A 114 11.87 -17.15 -6.25
CA PHE A 114 11.44 -16.77 -4.90
C PHE A 114 10.38 -17.72 -4.33
N LEU A 115 9.58 -18.38 -5.19
CA LEU A 115 8.54 -19.33 -4.80
C LEU A 115 9.11 -20.62 -4.18
N ASN A 116 10.41 -20.86 -4.30
CA ASN A 116 11.11 -21.94 -3.58
C ASN A 116 11.23 -21.68 -2.07
N THR A 117 11.01 -20.44 -1.62
CA THR A 117 11.13 -20.08 -0.21
C THR A 117 9.82 -20.28 0.53
N GLN A 118 9.86 -20.91 1.70
CA GLN A 118 8.68 -21.01 2.57
C GLN A 118 8.09 -19.63 2.87
N GLY A 119 6.76 -19.53 2.83
CA GLY A 119 6.04 -18.28 3.09
C GLY A 119 6.05 -17.30 1.92
N SER A 120 6.58 -17.70 0.76
CA SER A 120 6.37 -16.96 -0.48
C SER A 120 5.02 -17.30 -1.10
N ALA A 121 4.40 -16.31 -1.74
CA ALA A 121 3.15 -16.45 -2.43
C ALA A 121 3.12 -15.65 -3.73
N ILE A 122 2.24 -16.03 -4.64
CA ILE A 122 2.13 -15.42 -5.96
C ILE A 122 0.68 -15.34 -6.40
N LEU A 123 0.33 -14.25 -7.10
CA LEU A 123 -0.92 -14.10 -7.84
C LEU A 123 -0.64 -14.22 -9.34
N ILE A 124 -1.38 -15.09 -10.02
CA ILE A 124 -1.31 -15.29 -11.48
C ILE A 124 -2.63 -14.77 -12.07
N THR A 125 -2.64 -13.52 -12.54
CA THR A 125 -3.87 -12.80 -12.91
C THR A 125 -4.55 -13.36 -14.16
N GLY A 126 -3.79 -13.89 -15.13
CA GLY A 126 -4.31 -14.48 -16.36
C GLY A 126 -5.01 -15.84 -16.19
N ALA A 127 -4.90 -16.45 -15.01
CA ALA A 127 -5.48 -17.76 -14.71
C ALA A 127 -6.36 -17.76 -13.45
N ASN A 128 -6.50 -16.61 -12.78
CA ASN A 128 -7.16 -16.48 -11.48
C ASN A 128 -6.64 -17.50 -10.44
N VAL A 129 -5.33 -17.54 -10.24
CA VAL A 129 -4.68 -18.45 -9.29
C VAL A 129 -3.91 -17.67 -8.24
N LEU A 130 -4.09 -18.04 -6.97
CA LEU A 130 -3.17 -17.75 -5.87
C LEU A 130 -2.35 -19.01 -5.59
N ALA A 131 -1.04 -18.90 -5.42
CA ALA A 131 -0.23 -20.01 -4.95
C ALA A 131 0.68 -19.59 -3.79
N VAL A 132 0.95 -20.51 -2.87
CA VAL A 132 1.78 -20.27 -1.67
C VAL A 132 2.64 -21.50 -1.37
N ASN A 133 3.90 -21.27 -1.03
CA ASN A 133 4.77 -22.30 -0.49
C ASN A 133 4.61 -22.38 1.03
N VAL A 134 3.99 -23.44 1.53
CA VAL A 134 3.74 -23.65 2.96
C VAL A 134 4.92 -24.34 3.68
N GLY A 135 6.00 -24.63 2.97
CA GLY A 135 7.23 -25.22 3.51
C GLY A 135 7.49 -26.63 2.99
N GLY A 136 8.74 -27.10 3.11
CA GLY A 136 9.13 -28.44 2.67
C GLY A 136 8.84 -28.71 1.20
N GLN A 137 8.94 -27.67 0.34
CA GLN A 137 8.55 -27.69 -1.07
C GLN A 137 7.05 -27.90 -1.32
N ASN A 138 6.19 -27.81 -0.30
CA ASN A 138 4.75 -27.95 -0.50
C ASN A 138 4.17 -26.63 -1.00
N ILE A 139 3.71 -26.61 -2.25
CA ILE A 139 2.96 -25.50 -2.83
C ILE A 139 1.48 -25.86 -2.86
N ARG A 140 0.66 -24.95 -2.33
CA ARG A 140 -0.80 -25.00 -2.45
C ARG A 140 -1.27 -23.91 -3.40
N ALA A 141 -2.32 -24.19 -4.15
CA ALA A 141 -2.89 -23.25 -5.11
C ALA A 141 -4.39 -23.15 -4.95
N PHE A 142 -4.94 -21.96 -5.08
CA PHE A 142 -6.34 -21.66 -4.91
C PHE A 142 -6.84 -20.74 -6.01
N THR A 143 -8.15 -20.69 -6.20
CA THR A 143 -8.75 -19.63 -7.01
C THR A 143 -8.45 -18.25 -6.40
N SER A 144 -8.06 -17.28 -7.22
CA SER A 144 -7.97 -15.89 -6.79
C SER A 144 -9.32 -15.19 -6.81
N VAL A 145 -10.39 -15.83 -7.31
CA VAL A 145 -11.74 -15.26 -7.30
C VAL A 145 -12.27 -15.24 -5.87
N CYS A 146 -12.24 -14.07 -5.25
CA CYS A 146 -12.70 -13.88 -3.88
C CYS A 146 -14.17 -14.28 -3.75
N THR A 147 -14.48 -15.13 -2.77
CA THR A 147 -15.83 -15.70 -2.57
C THR A 147 -16.88 -14.71 -2.08
N HIS A 148 -16.48 -13.48 -1.75
CA HIS A 148 -17.38 -12.37 -1.42
C HIS A 148 -18.12 -11.85 -2.66
N GLN A 149 -17.41 -11.14 -3.54
CA GLN A 149 -17.97 -10.44 -4.71
C GLN A 149 -17.17 -10.69 -6.01
N GLY A 150 -16.34 -11.74 -6.05
CA GLY A 150 -15.66 -12.17 -7.27
C GLY A 150 -14.43 -11.35 -7.68
N CYS A 151 -13.92 -10.48 -6.81
CA CYS A 151 -12.67 -9.77 -7.06
C CYS A 151 -11.50 -10.75 -7.22
N SER A 152 -10.74 -10.66 -8.32
CA SER A 152 -9.71 -11.64 -8.66
C SER A 152 -8.27 -11.10 -8.73
N ILE A 153 -8.10 -9.78 -8.81
CA ILE A 153 -6.81 -9.13 -9.09
C ILE A 153 -6.26 -8.28 -7.94
N GLN A 154 -7.01 -8.10 -6.85
CA GLN A 154 -6.61 -7.25 -5.72
C GLN A 154 -6.33 -8.10 -4.50
N TRP A 155 -5.06 -8.47 -4.35
CA TRP A 155 -4.59 -9.36 -3.30
C TRP A 155 -3.28 -8.85 -2.68
N THR A 156 -3.10 -9.13 -1.40
CA THR A 156 -1.82 -9.05 -0.71
C THR A 156 -1.60 -10.35 0.08
N PHE A 157 -0.35 -10.63 0.43
CA PHE A 157 0.00 -11.75 1.28
C PHE A 157 0.97 -11.32 2.37
N GLY A 158 0.67 -11.70 3.61
CA GLY A 158 1.46 -11.39 4.79
C GLY A 158 0.95 -12.16 5.98
N GLU A 159 1.82 -12.41 6.98
CA GLU A 159 1.46 -13.14 8.21
C GLU A 159 0.78 -14.51 7.97
N GLY A 160 1.11 -15.17 6.85
CA GLY A 160 0.48 -16.45 6.47
C GLY A 160 -0.98 -16.33 6.01
N GLN A 161 -1.40 -15.16 5.52
CA GLN A 161 -2.76 -14.91 5.06
C GLN A 161 -2.79 -14.21 3.70
N PHE A 162 -3.72 -14.65 2.86
CA PHE A 162 -4.16 -13.90 1.68
C PHE A 162 -5.21 -12.88 2.09
N THR A 163 -5.02 -11.61 1.70
CA THR A 163 -6.01 -10.55 1.91
C THR A 163 -6.52 -10.04 0.57
N CYS A 164 -7.83 -10.15 0.33
CA CYS A 164 -8.47 -9.51 -0.81
C CYS A 164 -8.72 -8.04 -0.48
N THR A 165 -7.95 -7.13 -1.07
CA THR A 165 -7.99 -5.70 -0.72
C THR A 165 -9.21 -4.95 -1.27
N CYS A 166 -10.02 -5.59 -2.12
CA CYS A 166 -11.31 -5.04 -2.56
C CYS A 166 -12.26 -4.71 -1.38
N HIS A 167 -12.35 -5.60 -0.37
CA HIS A 167 -13.23 -5.42 0.80
C HIS A 167 -12.63 -5.96 2.12
N GLY A 168 -11.37 -6.41 2.10
CA GLY A 168 -10.64 -6.86 3.29
C GLY A 168 -10.96 -8.28 3.77
N SER A 169 -11.53 -9.15 2.94
CA SER A 169 -11.66 -10.57 3.28
C SER A 169 -10.28 -11.21 3.41
N ARG A 170 -10.09 -12.07 4.41
CA ARG A 170 -8.83 -12.76 4.66
C ARG A 170 -9.01 -14.27 4.64
N PHE A 171 -7.99 -14.95 4.15
CA PHE A 171 -7.93 -16.39 4.02
C PHE A 171 -6.57 -16.88 4.51
N ASP A 172 -6.51 -18.01 5.20
CA ASP A 172 -5.23 -18.62 5.57
C ASP A 172 -4.54 -19.28 4.36
N THR A 173 -3.33 -19.81 4.57
CA THR A 173 -2.61 -20.59 3.55
C THR A 173 -3.28 -21.92 3.18
N GLY A 174 -4.39 -22.27 3.83
CA GLY A 174 -5.27 -23.37 3.45
C GLY A 174 -6.52 -22.97 2.70
N GLY A 175 -6.66 -21.70 2.36
CA GLY A 175 -7.81 -21.16 1.65
C GLY A 175 -9.04 -20.99 2.55
N ALA A 176 -8.94 -21.29 3.85
CA ALA A 176 -10.05 -21.14 4.76
C ALA A 176 -10.27 -19.67 5.09
N VAL A 177 -11.53 -19.23 5.10
CA VAL A 177 -11.85 -17.85 5.43
C VAL A 177 -11.58 -17.59 6.92
N THR A 178 -10.74 -16.59 7.20
CA THR A 178 -10.39 -16.16 8.56
C THR A 178 -11.02 -14.83 8.93
N ARG A 179 -11.39 -14.01 7.93
CA ARG A 179 -12.07 -12.74 8.12
C ARG A 179 -13.01 -12.43 6.97
N GLY A 180 -14.25 -12.03 7.29
CA GLY A 180 -15.24 -11.59 6.32
C GLY A 180 -14.89 -10.28 5.60
N PRO A 181 -15.71 -9.83 4.63
CA PRO A 181 -17.10 -10.25 4.40
C PRO A 181 -17.33 -11.59 3.67
N ALA A 182 -16.29 -12.22 3.11
CA ALA A 182 -16.40 -13.58 2.60
C ALA A 182 -16.90 -14.56 3.68
N THR A 183 -17.72 -15.53 3.29
CA THR A 183 -18.26 -16.58 4.18
C THR A 183 -17.93 -17.99 3.70
N ARG A 184 -17.20 -18.12 2.59
CA ARG A 184 -16.80 -19.40 1.99
C ARG A 184 -15.30 -19.42 1.75
N ASN A 185 -14.71 -20.60 1.89
CA ASN A 185 -13.30 -20.85 1.59
C ASN A 185 -13.00 -20.69 0.10
N LEU A 186 -11.75 -20.38 -0.23
CA LEU A 186 -11.27 -20.44 -1.61
C LEU A 186 -11.26 -21.90 -2.09
N ALA A 187 -11.61 -22.11 -3.36
CA ALA A 187 -11.47 -23.42 -4.00
C ALA A 187 -9.98 -23.72 -4.21
N GLU A 188 -9.55 -24.93 -3.87
CA GLU A 188 -8.18 -25.42 -4.05
C GLU A 188 -8.02 -26.10 -5.42
N TYR A 189 -6.88 -25.87 -6.06
CA TYR A 189 -6.47 -26.51 -7.30
C TYR A 189 -5.46 -27.62 -7.04
N SER A 190 -5.42 -28.63 -7.91
CA SER A 190 -4.42 -29.69 -7.81
C SER A 190 -3.05 -29.17 -8.23
N VAL A 191 -2.02 -29.44 -7.42
CA VAL A 191 -0.64 -29.03 -7.68
C VAL A 191 0.25 -30.27 -7.81
N SER A 192 1.01 -30.33 -8.89
CA SER A 192 2.14 -31.25 -9.06
C SER A 192 3.43 -30.44 -9.06
N ARG A 193 4.41 -30.84 -8.25
CA ARG A 193 5.68 -30.14 -8.12
C ARG A 193 6.85 -31.08 -8.39
N GLY A 194 7.64 -30.75 -9.42
CA GLY A 194 8.99 -31.25 -9.61
C GLY A 194 10.03 -30.31 -8.99
N GLU A 195 11.31 -30.52 -9.31
CA GLU A 195 12.41 -29.71 -8.76
C GLU A 195 12.26 -28.22 -9.13
N ASN A 196 12.14 -27.92 -10.43
CA ASN A 196 11.99 -26.56 -10.94
C ASN A 196 10.61 -26.29 -11.55
N ILE A 197 9.83 -27.31 -11.86
CA ILE A 197 8.53 -27.12 -12.53
C ILE A 197 7.39 -27.34 -11.55
N VAL A 198 6.47 -26.38 -11.48
CA VAL A 198 5.19 -26.50 -10.77
C VAL A 198 4.06 -26.48 -11.79
N THR A 199 3.19 -27.47 -11.75
CA THR A 199 2.00 -27.55 -12.58
C THR A 199 0.76 -27.45 -11.70
N ILE A 200 -0.08 -26.47 -11.97
CA ILE A 200 -1.36 -26.22 -11.30
C ILE A 200 -2.47 -26.58 -12.28
N THR A 201 -3.36 -27.50 -11.91
CA THR A 201 -4.48 -27.96 -12.74
C THR A 201 -5.76 -27.23 -12.30
N ILE A 202 -6.41 -26.53 -13.23
CA ILE A 202 -7.51 -25.59 -12.99
C ILE A 202 -8.88 -26.19 -13.39
N GLY A 203 -8.89 -27.39 -13.99
CA GLY A 203 -10.09 -28.11 -14.45
C GLY A 203 -10.30 -29.43 -13.73
#